data_AF-A0A2D1CIG6-F1
#
_entry.id   AF-A0A2D1CIG6-F1
#
_cell.length_a   1.000
_cell.length_b   1.000
_cell.length_c   1.000
_cell.angle_alpha   90.00
_cell.angle_beta   90.00
_cell.angle_gamma   90.00
#
_symmetry.space_group_name_H-M   'P 1'
#
loop_
_entity.id
_entity.type
_entity.pdbx_description
1 polymer ?
#
loop_
_entity_poly.entity_id
_entity_poly.type
_entity_poly.pdbx_seq_one_letter_code
_entity_poly.pdbx_strand_id
1 'polypeptide(L)'
;RVLTGDELLDFVNNKLFKELKELEITSNMPIRKTIVKSAFEDANNYMKNGVLLRQVINVIDEVDFNSPEDRHSFNDIYEKILKDIQNAGNSGEFYTPRAATDFIAEVLDPKLGESMADLACGTGGFLTSTLNRLSSQRKTSEDTKKYNTAVFGIEKKAFPHLLAVTNLFLHEIDDPKIVHGNTLEKNVREYTDDEKFDIIMMNPPFGGSELETIKNNFPAELRSSETADLFMAVIMYRLKENGRVGVILPDGFLFGEGVKTRLKQKLVDEFNLHTIIRLPHSVFAPYTGIHTRS
;
A
#
# COMPACT_ATOMS: atom_id res chain seq x y z
N ARG A 1 -34.02 11.59 14.67
CA ARG A 1 -34.79 10.73 13.74
C ARG A 1 -33.80 9.77 13.09
N VAL A 2 -34.00 8.47 13.17
CA VAL A 2 -33.10 7.48 12.54
C VAL A 2 -33.47 7.42 11.05
N LEU A 3 -32.53 7.75 10.16
CA LEU A 3 -32.73 7.67 8.71
C LEU A 3 -32.72 6.20 8.26
N THR A 4 -33.70 5.79 7.46
CA THR A 4 -33.79 4.44 6.86
C THR A 4 -34.49 4.50 5.51
N GLY A 5 -34.46 3.42 4.74
CA GLY A 5 -35.11 3.35 3.42
C GLY A 5 -34.59 4.43 2.47
N ASP A 6 -35.47 4.97 1.62
CA ASP A 6 -35.09 5.95 0.59
C ASP A 6 -34.52 7.25 1.19
N GLU A 7 -34.99 7.67 2.37
CA GLU A 7 -34.47 8.86 3.06
C GLU A 7 -32.99 8.70 3.44
N LEU A 8 -32.56 7.48 3.81
CA LEU A 8 -31.16 7.20 4.10
C LEU A 8 -30.31 7.18 2.83
N LEU A 9 -30.83 6.57 1.75
CA LEU A 9 -30.11 6.53 0.47
C LEU A 9 -29.91 7.94 -0.10
N ASP A 10 -30.96 8.77 -0.07
CA ASP A 10 -30.88 10.15 -0.52
C ASP A 10 -29.86 10.95 0.30
N PHE A 11 -29.92 10.84 1.63
CA PHE A 11 -28.94 11.48 2.51
C PHE A 11 -27.50 11.05 2.17
N VAL A 12 -27.25 9.74 2.05
CA VAL A 12 -25.90 9.23 1.80
C VAL A 12 -25.39 9.65 0.43
N ASN A 13 -26.19 9.47 -0.62
CA ASN A 13 -25.78 9.68 -2.00
C ASN A 13 -25.65 11.17 -2.36
N ASN A 14 -26.63 11.98 -1.95
CA ASN A 14 -26.78 13.35 -2.45
C ASN A 14 -26.28 14.41 -1.47
N LYS A 15 -26.11 14.06 -0.20
CA LYS A 15 -25.65 15.00 0.84
C LYS A 15 -24.31 14.58 1.44
N LEU A 16 -24.26 13.44 2.14
CA LEU A 16 -23.08 13.02 2.90
C LEU A 16 -21.85 12.88 2.01
N PHE A 17 -21.93 12.07 0.95
CA PHE A 17 -20.78 11.83 0.07
C PHE A 17 -20.32 13.13 -0.61
N LYS A 18 -21.27 13.98 -1.01
CA LYS A 18 -20.95 15.29 -1.60
C LYS A 18 -20.21 16.18 -0.59
N GLU A 19 -20.72 16.33 0.62
CA GLU A 19 -20.07 17.13 1.68
C GLU A 19 -18.66 16.63 2.01
N LEU A 20 -18.46 15.30 2.06
CA LEU A 20 -17.15 14.70 2.34
C LEU A 20 -16.15 14.87 1.18
N LYS A 21 -16.60 14.77 -0.07
CA LYS A 21 -15.81 15.05 -1.27
C LYS A 21 -15.40 16.52 -1.37
N GLU A 22 -16.29 17.42 -0.96
CA GLU A 22 -16.10 18.87 -1.03
C GLU A 22 -15.38 19.46 0.20
N LEU A 23 -14.89 18.62 1.13
CA LEU A 23 -14.12 19.10 2.29
C LEU A 23 -12.96 19.98 1.85
N GLU A 24 -12.98 21.25 2.29
CA GLU A 24 -11.86 22.16 2.09
C GLU A 24 -10.68 21.67 2.93
N ILE A 25 -9.55 21.37 2.30
CA ILE A 25 -8.32 21.04 3.02
C ILE A 25 -7.51 22.32 3.12
N THR A 26 -7.22 22.74 4.35
CA THR A 26 -6.27 23.80 4.62
C THR A 26 -4.98 23.18 5.15
N SER A 27 -3.85 23.86 4.96
CA SER A 27 -2.51 23.38 5.36
C SER A 27 -2.37 23.09 6.86
N ASN A 28 -3.29 23.59 7.69
CA ASN A 28 -3.29 23.38 9.15
C ASN A 28 -4.31 22.34 9.64
N MET A 29 -4.97 21.60 8.74
CA MET A 29 -5.97 20.62 9.15
C MET A 29 -5.36 19.28 9.60
N PRO A 30 -5.94 18.60 10.61
CA PRO A 30 -5.49 17.26 11.00
C PRO A 30 -5.60 16.27 9.84
N ILE A 31 -4.58 15.43 9.63
CA ILE A 31 -4.47 14.48 8.51
C ILE A 31 -5.70 13.58 8.36
N ARG A 32 -6.38 13.23 9.46
CA ARG A 32 -7.69 12.56 9.45
C ARG A 32 -8.73 13.20 8.52
N LYS A 33 -8.75 14.53 8.35
CA LYS A 33 -9.69 15.21 7.43
C LYS A 33 -9.26 15.13 5.97
N THR A 34 -7.94 15.17 5.71
CA THR A 34 -7.37 14.91 4.38
C THR A 34 -7.67 13.48 3.96
N ILE A 35 -7.48 12.52 4.87
CA ILE A 35 -7.82 11.12 4.66
C ILE A 35 -9.31 10.97 4.35
N VAL A 36 -10.20 11.60 5.12
CA VAL A 36 -11.65 11.55 4.85
C VAL A 36 -11.97 12.10 3.46
N LYS A 37 -11.34 13.19 3.02
CA LYS A 37 -11.57 13.67 1.65
C LYS A 37 -11.07 12.66 0.60
N SER A 38 -9.82 12.20 0.72
CA SER A 38 -9.22 11.24 -0.22
C SER A 38 -9.98 9.91 -0.26
N ALA A 39 -10.47 9.45 0.90
CA ALA A 39 -11.32 8.27 1.04
C ALA A 39 -12.60 8.40 0.22
N PHE A 40 -13.22 9.58 0.26
CA PHE A 40 -14.51 9.81 -0.36
C PHE A 40 -14.42 10.36 -1.78
N GLU A 41 -13.27 10.83 -2.25
CA GLU A 41 -13.05 11.44 -3.58
C GLU A 41 -13.69 10.61 -4.72
N ASP A 42 -13.38 9.31 -4.76
CA ASP A 42 -13.92 8.36 -5.74
C ASP A 42 -14.95 7.38 -5.16
N ALA A 43 -15.34 7.54 -3.89
CA ALA A 43 -16.30 6.65 -3.25
C ALA A 43 -17.71 6.88 -3.82
N ASN A 44 -18.43 5.77 -4.03
CA ASN A 44 -19.85 5.76 -4.36
C ASN A 44 -20.57 4.72 -3.49
N ASN A 45 -21.79 5.03 -3.04
CA ASN A 45 -22.62 4.04 -2.38
C ASN A 45 -23.35 3.20 -3.44
N TYR A 46 -23.11 1.88 -3.40
CA TYR A 46 -23.73 0.92 -4.33
C TYR A 46 -24.93 0.19 -3.73
N MET A 47 -25.24 0.39 -2.43
CA MET A 47 -26.40 -0.23 -1.80
C MET A 47 -27.68 0.41 -2.33
N LYS A 48 -28.54 -0.42 -2.94
CA LYS A 48 -29.84 0.00 -3.49
C LYS A 48 -30.99 -0.02 -2.50
N ASN A 49 -30.79 -0.63 -1.32
CA ASN A 49 -31.82 -0.78 -0.31
C ASN A 49 -31.36 -0.10 0.99
N GLY A 50 -32.00 1.02 1.32
CA GLY A 50 -31.67 1.82 2.51
C GLY A 50 -31.99 1.13 3.84
N VAL A 51 -32.90 0.15 3.85
CA VAL A 51 -33.16 -0.66 5.05
C VAL A 51 -31.98 -1.59 5.32
N LEU A 52 -31.45 -2.25 4.28
CA LEU A 52 -30.25 -3.09 4.40
C LEU A 52 -29.02 -2.24 4.77
N LEU A 53 -28.88 -1.05 4.17
CA LEU A 53 -27.80 -0.13 4.53
C LEU A 53 -27.86 0.27 6.01
N ARG A 54 -29.06 0.56 6.54
CA ARG A 54 -29.24 0.82 7.98
C ARG A 54 -28.85 -0.38 8.83
N GLN A 55 -29.21 -1.60 8.44
CA GLN A 55 -28.81 -2.80 9.18
C GLN A 55 -27.29 -2.95 9.26
N VAL A 56 -26.58 -2.72 8.15
CA VAL A 56 -25.10 -2.72 8.14
C VAL A 56 -24.55 -1.64 9.07
N ILE A 57 -25.08 -0.41 9.01
CA ILE A 57 -24.64 0.69 9.87
C ILE A 57 -24.81 0.33 11.35
N ASN A 58 -25.95 -0.26 11.73
CA ASN A 58 -26.20 -0.61 13.13
C ASN A 58 -25.21 -1.68 13.64
N VAL A 59 -24.86 -2.67 12.80
CA VAL A 59 -23.86 -3.68 13.17
C VAL A 59 -22.47 -3.05 13.35
N ILE A 60 -22.12 -2.05 12.53
CA ILE A 60 -20.85 -1.33 12.68
C ILE A 60 -20.87 -0.43 13.93
N ASP A 61 -22.01 0.18 14.26
CA ASP A 61 -22.19 1.05 15.44
C ASP A 61 -22.04 0.30 16.77
N GLU A 62 -22.20 -1.03 16.77
CA GLU A 62 -21.97 -1.89 17.93
C GLU A 62 -20.48 -2.13 18.23
N VAL A 63 -19.56 -1.76 17.33
CA VAL A 63 -18.11 -1.98 17.51
C VAL A 63 -17.48 -0.81 18.26
N ASP A 64 -16.97 -1.05 19.48
CA ASP A 64 -16.21 -0.02 20.19
C ASP A 64 -14.73 -0.04 19.77
N PHE A 65 -14.34 0.85 18.87
CA PHE A 65 -12.96 0.97 18.42
C PHE A 65 -11.96 1.42 19.50
N ASN A 66 -12.43 1.81 20.70
CA ASN A 66 -11.58 2.07 21.86
C ASN A 66 -11.31 0.81 22.69
N SER A 67 -12.10 -0.25 22.51
CA SER A 67 -11.88 -1.56 23.13
C SER A 67 -10.81 -2.32 22.33
N PRO A 68 -9.69 -2.75 22.96
CA PRO A 68 -8.68 -3.57 22.28
C PRO A 68 -9.23 -4.87 21.72
N GLU A 69 -10.22 -5.48 22.40
CA GLU A 69 -10.85 -6.74 22.01
C GLU A 69 -11.73 -6.57 20.76
N ASP A 70 -12.57 -5.54 20.74
CA ASP A 70 -13.45 -5.24 19.61
C ASP A 70 -12.62 -4.82 18.39
N ARG A 71 -11.57 -4.01 18.60
CA ARG A 71 -10.69 -3.60 17.51
C ARG A 71 -9.91 -4.78 16.94
N HIS A 72 -9.44 -5.70 17.77
CA HIS A 72 -8.79 -6.93 17.29
C HIS A 72 -9.76 -7.77 16.45
N SER A 73 -10.98 -8.01 16.97
CA SER A 73 -12.04 -8.72 16.25
C SER A 73 -12.39 -8.05 14.92
N PHE A 74 -12.50 -6.72 14.90
CA PHE A 74 -12.77 -5.97 13.69
C PHE A 74 -11.60 -6.02 12.70
N ASN A 75 -10.35 -5.97 13.18
CA ASN A 75 -9.16 -6.12 12.33
C ASN A 75 -9.15 -7.48 11.62
N ASP A 76 -9.51 -8.56 12.32
CA ASP A 76 -9.61 -9.90 11.73
C ASP A 76 -10.72 -9.97 10.65
N ILE A 77 -11.88 -9.34 10.91
CA ILE A 77 -12.96 -9.23 9.93
C ILE A 77 -12.50 -8.41 8.72
N TYR A 78 -11.83 -7.28 8.96
CA TYR A 78 -11.33 -6.40 7.92
C TYR A 78 -10.29 -7.11 7.05
N GLU A 79 -9.34 -7.84 7.63
CA GLU A 79 -8.37 -8.65 6.90
C GLU A 79 -9.03 -9.78 6.11
N LYS A 80 -10.13 -10.34 6.60
CA LYS A 80 -10.93 -11.30 5.82
C LYS A 80 -11.62 -10.63 4.63
N ILE A 81 -12.22 -9.45 4.83
CA ILE A 81 -12.81 -8.66 3.74
C ILE A 81 -11.76 -8.31 2.70
N LEU A 82 -10.56 -7.88 3.13
CA LEU A 82 -9.45 -7.62 2.23
C LEU A 82 -9.15 -8.88 1.42
N LYS A 83 -8.89 -10.03 2.06
CA LYS A 83 -8.65 -11.31 1.37
C LYS A 83 -9.77 -11.69 0.40
N ASP A 84 -11.03 -11.46 0.76
CA ASP A 84 -12.16 -11.74 -0.12
C ASP A 84 -12.20 -10.81 -1.33
N ILE A 85 -11.84 -9.52 -1.16
CA ILE A 85 -11.65 -8.56 -2.27
C ILE A 85 -10.49 -9.02 -3.16
N GLN A 86 -9.37 -9.50 -2.58
CA GLN A 86 -8.27 -10.09 -3.33
C GLN A 86 -8.79 -11.26 -4.18
N ASN A 87 -9.55 -12.17 -3.55
CA ASN A 87 -10.07 -13.39 -4.16
C ASN A 87 -11.11 -13.13 -5.25
N ALA A 88 -11.98 -12.13 -5.08
CA ALA A 88 -13.05 -11.76 -6.00
C ALA A 88 -12.56 -11.04 -7.28
N GLY A 89 -11.25 -10.83 -7.43
CA GLY A 89 -10.62 -10.00 -8.45
C GLY A 89 -11.15 -10.23 -9.88
N ASN A 90 -11.93 -9.25 -10.35
CA ASN A 90 -12.45 -9.14 -11.71
C ASN A 90 -11.71 -8.04 -12.52
N SER A 91 -10.50 -7.62 -12.08
CA SER A 91 -9.87 -6.38 -12.59
C SER A 91 -8.34 -6.35 -12.55
N GLY A 92 -7.64 -7.47 -12.80
CA GLY A 92 -6.19 -7.47 -13.02
C GLY A 92 -5.33 -6.86 -11.89
N GLU A 93 -5.90 -6.73 -10.68
CA GLU A 93 -5.22 -6.22 -9.49
C GLU A 93 -4.50 -7.38 -8.80
N PHE A 94 -3.16 -7.32 -8.79
CA PHE A 94 -2.32 -8.33 -8.17
C PHE A 94 -2.18 -8.02 -6.69
N TYR A 95 -2.93 -8.73 -5.86
CA TYR A 95 -2.78 -8.63 -4.42
C TYR A 95 -1.70 -9.59 -3.92
N THR A 96 -0.84 -9.11 -3.02
CA THR A 96 0.22 -9.94 -2.43
C THR A 96 -0.36 -10.83 -1.33
N PRO A 97 -0.19 -12.16 -1.39
CA PRO A 97 -0.62 -13.05 -0.32
C PRO A 97 0.05 -12.70 1.01
N ARG A 98 -0.70 -12.79 2.11
CA ARG A 98 -0.20 -12.49 3.46
C ARG A 98 1.03 -13.33 3.84
N ALA A 99 1.05 -14.60 3.46
CA ALA A 99 2.21 -15.46 3.67
C ALA A 99 3.49 -14.90 3.03
N ALA A 100 3.40 -14.24 1.87
CA ALA A 100 4.55 -13.62 1.22
C ALA A 100 4.96 -12.30 1.90
N THR A 101 4.00 -11.46 2.29
CA THR A 101 4.31 -10.21 3.00
C THR A 101 4.92 -10.47 4.37
N ASP A 102 4.38 -11.44 5.12
CA ASP A 102 4.89 -11.84 6.43
C ASP A 102 6.27 -12.49 6.32
N PHE A 103 6.48 -13.36 5.33
CA PHE A 103 7.79 -13.97 5.08
C PHE A 103 8.88 -12.92 4.79
N ILE A 104 8.60 -11.95 3.91
CA ILE A 104 9.57 -10.89 3.61
C ILE A 104 9.83 -10.03 4.85
N ALA A 105 8.79 -9.67 5.61
CA ALA A 105 8.95 -8.91 6.85
C ALA A 105 9.73 -9.69 7.92
N GLU A 106 9.58 -11.01 7.98
CA GLU A 106 10.36 -11.88 8.86
C GLU A 106 11.84 -11.88 8.48
N VAL A 107 12.15 -12.09 7.19
CA VAL A 107 13.53 -12.13 6.68
C VAL A 107 14.24 -10.79 6.83
N LEU A 108 13.55 -9.67 6.58
CA LEU A 108 14.14 -8.34 6.74
C LEU A 108 14.16 -7.87 8.19
N ASP A 109 13.44 -8.51 9.11
CA ASP A 109 13.48 -8.29 10.56
C ASP A 109 13.52 -6.79 10.96
N PRO A 110 12.43 -6.02 10.69
CA PRO A 110 12.38 -4.59 10.96
C PRO A 110 12.50 -4.29 12.46
N LYS A 111 13.20 -3.21 12.81
CA LYS A 111 13.44 -2.74 14.18
C LYS A 111 12.82 -1.36 14.42
N LEU A 112 12.34 -1.14 15.65
CA LEU A 112 11.86 0.19 16.04
C LEU A 112 12.95 1.24 15.87
N GLY A 113 12.60 2.33 15.18
CA GLY A 113 13.52 3.41 14.82
C GLY A 113 14.00 3.36 13.37
N GLU A 114 13.81 2.24 12.68
CA GLU A 114 13.99 2.15 11.23
C GLU A 114 12.73 2.64 10.50
N SER A 115 12.91 3.26 9.33
CA SER A 115 11.80 3.60 8.43
C SER A 115 11.66 2.56 7.32
N MET A 116 10.42 2.07 7.14
CA MET A 116 10.04 1.10 6.13
C MET A 116 9.09 1.75 5.11
N ALA A 117 9.35 1.54 3.82
CA ALA A 117 8.44 1.98 2.76
C ALA A 117 7.94 0.87 1.83
N ASP A 118 6.69 1.03 1.41
CA ASP A 118 6.10 0.37 0.25
C ASP A 118 5.58 1.43 -0.73
N LEU A 119 6.24 1.55 -1.88
CA LEU A 119 5.95 2.60 -2.87
C LEU A 119 4.85 2.19 -3.87
N ALA A 120 4.22 1.04 -3.70
CA ALA A 120 3.04 0.60 -4.44
C ALA A 120 2.15 -0.23 -3.50
N CYS A 121 1.72 0.39 -2.41
CA CYS A 121 1.34 -0.35 -1.21
C CYS A 121 0.02 -1.12 -1.29
N GLY A 122 -0.80 -0.90 -2.31
CA GLY A 122 -2.10 -1.54 -2.44
C GLY A 122 -2.93 -1.29 -1.19
N THR A 123 -3.38 -2.37 -0.53
CA THR A 123 -4.16 -2.33 0.72
C THR A 123 -3.29 -2.27 2.00
N GLY A 124 -2.02 -1.92 1.88
CA GLY A 124 -1.08 -1.79 3.00
C GLY A 124 -0.47 -3.13 3.43
N GLY A 125 -0.32 -4.07 2.49
CA GLY A 125 0.06 -5.45 2.76
C GLY A 125 1.34 -5.60 3.59
N PHE A 126 2.43 -5.08 3.05
CA PHE A 126 3.75 -5.07 3.70
C PHE A 126 3.82 -4.12 4.89
N LEU A 127 3.07 -3.02 4.85
CA LEU A 127 2.97 -2.06 5.95
C LEU A 127 2.46 -2.76 7.22
N THR A 128 1.35 -3.49 7.14
CA THR A 128 0.79 -4.17 8.31
C THR A 128 1.62 -5.36 8.77
N SER A 129 2.20 -6.15 7.86
CA SER A 129 3.17 -7.20 8.23
C SER A 129 4.35 -6.63 9.03
N THR A 130 4.85 -5.44 8.65
CA THR A 130 5.91 -4.75 9.39
C THR A 130 5.45 -4.27 10.76
N LEU A 131 4.27 -3.64 10.84
CA LEU A 131 3.71 -3.19 12.10
C LEU A 131 3.50 -4.35 13.07
N ASN A 132 3.04 -5.51 12.59
CA ASN A 132 2.91 -6.72 13.42
C ASN A 132 4.24 -7.16 14.02
N ARG A 133 5.34 -7.10 13.25
CA ARG A 133 6.71 -7.38 13.75
C ARG A 133 7.15 -6.36 14.81
N LEU A 134 6.87 -5.08 14.57
CA LEU A 134 7.25 -3.98 15.46
C LEU A 134 6.40 -3.89 16.72
N SER A 135 5.14 -4.33 16.68
CA SER A 135 4.20 -4.23 17.80
C SER A 135 4.73 -4.91 19.06
N SER A 136 5.35 -6.08 18.91
CA SER A 136 5.99 -6.84 20.00
C SER A 136 7.22 -6.16 20.61
N GLN A 137 7.80 -5.17 19.93
CA GLN A 137 8.98 -4.44 20.38
C GLN A 137 8.61 -3.23 21.24
N ARG A 138 7.33 -2.83 21.29
CA ARG A 138 6.85 -1.66 22.03
C ARG A 138 6.79 -1.92 23.53
N LYS A 139 7.61 -1.21 24.31
CA LYS A 139 7.65 -1.32 25.77
C LYS A 139 7.44 0.01 26.48
N THR A 140 7.70 1.11 25.79
CA THR A 140 7.67 2.47 26.32
C THR A 140 6.85 3.40 25.42
N SER A 141 6.45 4.57 25.94
CA SER A 141 5.78 5.59 25.13
C SER A 141 6.65 6.11 23.98
N GLU A 142 7.97 6.06 24.11
CA GLU A 142 8.90 6.45 23.03
C GLU A 142 8.90 5.40 21.91
N ASP A 143 8.78 4.12 22.26
CA ASP A 143 8.62 3.06 21.27
C ASP A 143 7.32 3.21 20.48
N THR A 144 6.23 3.64 21.14
CA THR A 144 4.96 3.95 20.47
C THR A 144 5.11 5.09 19.47
N LYS A 145 5.88 6.14 19.79
CA LYS A 145 6.15 7.22 18.83
C LYS A 145 6.91 6.72 17.61
N LYS A 146 7.96 5.91 17.82
CA LYS A 146 8.73 5.30 16.73
C LYS A 146 7.85 4.40 15.85
N TYR A 147 7.00 3.60 16.47
CA TYR A 147 6.02 2.75 15.79
C TYR A 147 5.08 3.57 14.90
N ASN A 148 4.51 4.66 15.43
CA ASN A 148 3.59 5.54 14.69
C ASN A 148 4.20 6.17 13.43
N THR A 149 5.53 6.27 13.36
CA THR A 149 6.25 6.84 12.21
C THR A 149 7.03 5.81 11.40
N ALA A 150 6.92 4.52 11.73
CA ALA A 150 7.79 3.48 11.19
C ALA A 150 7.51 3.13 9.72
N VAL A 151 6.29 3.37 9.22
CA VAL A 151 5.86 2.94 7.89
C VAL A 151 5.45 4.11 6.99
N PHE A 152 5.75 3.98 5.70
CA PHE A 152 5.39 4.93 4.66
C PHE A 152 4.84 4.19 3.43
N GLY A 153 3.75 4.70 2.86
CA GLY A 153 3.10 4.11 1.69
C GLY A 153 2.87 5.10 0.56
N ILE A 154 2.90 4.62 -0.69
CA ILE A 154 2.33 5.34 -1.83
C ILE A 154 1.41 4.39 -2.59
N GLU A 155 0.20 4.83 -2.91
CA GLU A 155 -0.76 4.08 -3.72
C GLU A 155 -1.44 5.02 -4.72
N LYS A 156 -1.55 4.57 -5.98
CA LYS A 156 -2.06 5.38 -7.10
C LYS A 156 -3.58 5.35 -7.20
N LYS A 157 -4.22 4.26 -6.77
CA LYS A 157 -5.66 4.07 -6.88
C LYS A 157 -6.36 4.44 -5.58
N ALA A 158 -7.41 5.26 -5.67
CA ALA A 158 -8.15 5.77 -4.51
C ALA A 158 -8.71 4.66 -3.61
N PHE A 159 -9.27 3.59 -4.18
CA PHE A 159 -9.88 2.53 -3.39
C PHE A 159 -8.86 1.70 -2.58
N PRO A 160 -7.79 1.13 -3.18
CA PRO A 160 -6.70 0.52 -2.41
C PRO A 160 -6.05 1.48 -1.41
N HIS A 161 -5.85 2.75 -1.77
CA HIS A 161 -5.32 3.77 -0.86
C HIS A 161 -6.17 3.91 0.40
N LEU A 162 -7.48 4.08 0.25
CA LEU A 162 -8.43 4.11 1.37
C LEU A 162 -8.33 2.86 2.25
N LEU A 163 -8.25 1.69 1.60
CA LEU A 163 -8.15 0.43 2.33
C LEU A 163 -6.86 0.33 3.13
N ALA A 164 -5.73 0.80 2.59
CA ALA A 164 -4.45 0.83 3.31
C ALA A 164 -4.48 1.79 4.49
N VAL A 165 -5.04 2.99 4.31
CA VAL A 165 -5.15 3.99 5.38
C VAL A 165 -6.00 3.46 6.53
N THR A 166 -7.15 2.87 6.20
CA THR A 166 -8.03 2.22 7.19
C THR A 166 -7.29 1.10 7.92
N ASN A 167 -6.52 0.30 7.18
CA ASN A 167 -5.73 -0.78 7.77
C ASN A 167 -4.71 -0.27 8.79
N LEU A 168 -4.03 0.83 8.50
CA LEU A 168 -3.07 1.45 9.42
C LEU A 168 -3.75 1.99 10.69
N PHE A 169 -4.95 2.57 10.59
CA PHE A 169 -5.72 2.96 11.78
C PHE A 169 -6.07 1.77 12.67
N LEU A 170 -6.48 0.64 12.08
CA LEU A 170 -6.76 -0.59 12.83
C LEU A 170 -5.51 -1.16 13.53
N HIS A 171 -4.33 -0.86 12.98
CA HIS A 171 -3.02 -1.15 13.58
C HIS A 171 -2.50 -0.03 14.49
N GLU A 172 -3.39 0.83 15.02
CA GLU A 172 -3.11 1.93 15.96
C GLU A 172 -2.10 2.98 15.46
N ILE A 173 -2.02 3.19 14.15
CA ILE A 173 -1.30 4.35 13.60
C ILE A 173 -2.23 5.56 13.61
N ASP A 174 -1.91 6.53 14.47
CA ASP A 174 -2.68 7.76 14.62
C ASP A 174 -2.62 8.67 13.38
N ASP A 175 -1.47 8.65 12.69
CA ASP A 175 -1.18 9.51 11.54
C ASP A 175 -0.61 8.71 10.36
N PRO A 176 -1.45 7.96 9.61
CA PRO A 176 -0.99 7.12 8.51
C PRO A 176 -0.32 7.92 7.40
N LYS A 177 0.99 7.70 7.19
CA LYS A 177 1.75 8.31 6.09
C LYS A 177 1.60 7.54 4.79
N ILE A 178 0.39 7.54 4.23
CA ILE A 178 0.10 6.94 2.92
C ILE A 178 -0.31 8.03 1.92
N VAL A 179 0.52 8.24 0.92
CA VAL A 179 0.28 9.22 -0.15
C VAL A 179 -0.60 8.61 -1.23
N HIS A 180 -1.71 9.28 -1.56
CA HIS A 180 -2.48 8.97 -2.77
C HIS A 180 -1.78 9.64 -3.97
N GLY A 181 -1.09 8.86 -4.80
CA GLY A 181 -0.31 9.40 -5.90
C GLY A 181 0.49 8.36 -6.66
N ASN A 182 1.13 8.77 -7.75
CA ASN A 182 1.95 7.89 -8.56
C ASN A 182 3.44 8.07 -8.20
N THR A 183 4.03 7.03 -7.63
CA THR A 183 5.45 6.96 -7.25
C THR A 183 6.42 7.40 -8.35
N LEU A 184 6.05 7.19 -9.62
CA LEU A 184 6.92 7.44 -10.77
C LEU A 184 6.85 8.91 -11.26
N GLU A 185 5.99 9.76 -10.67
CA GLU A 185 5.82 11.16 -11.08
C GLU A 185 6.92 12.11 -10.59
N LYS A 186 7.65 11.75 -9.53
CA LYS A 186 8.78 12.55 -9.05
C LYS A 186 10.08 12.13 -9.75
N ASN A 187 10.87 13.11 -10.17
CA ASN A 187 12.21 12.87 -10.71
C ASN A 187 13.09 12.20 -9.66
N VAL A 188 13.67 11.04 -10.00
CA VAL A 188 14.42 10.24 -9.04
C VAL A 188 15.68 10.94 -8.51
N ARG A 189 16.20 11.93 -9.25
CA ARG A 189 17.36 12.73 -8.83
C ARG A 189 17.02 13.85 -7.84
N GLU A 190 15.73 14.13 -7.63
CA GLU A 190 15.24 15.15 -6.70
C GLU A 190 14.93 14.58 -5.32
N TYR A 191 15.07 13.26 -5.12
CA TYR A 191 14.95 12.67 -3.79
C TYR A 191 16.13 13.08 -2.91
N THR A 192 15.81 13.60 -1.74
CA THR A 192 16.80 13.95 -0.70
C THR A 192 17.00 12.79 0.28
N ASP A 193 18.03 12.86 1.13
CA ASP A 193 18.36 11.77 2.06
C ASP A 193 17.27 11.52 3.11
N ASP A 194 16.49 12.54 3.48
CA ASP A 194 15.33 12.41 4.38
C ASP A 194 14.13 11.73 3.75
N GLU A 195 14.10 11.62 2.42
CA GLU A 195 13.08 10.86 1.68
C GLU A 195 13.47 9.39 1.48
N LYS A 196 14.65 8.97 1.94
CA LYS A 196 15.14 7.58 1.84
C LYS A 196 14.70 6.74 3.04
N PHE A 197 14.68 5.43 2.85
CA PHE A 197 14.23 4.45 3.85
C PHE A 197 15.30 3.44 4.20
N ASP A 198 15.27 2.97 5.45
CA ASP A 198 16.15 1.89 5.92
C ASP A 198 15.70 0.54 5.33
N ILE A 199 14.40 0.37 5.10
CA ILE A 199 13.82 -0.85 4.55
C ILE A 199 12.82 -0.51 3.44
N ILE A 200 12.87 -1.25 2.34
CA ILE A 200 11.83 -1.19 1.30
C ILE A 200 11.25 -2.59 1.09
N MET A 201 9.95 -2.74 1.25
CA MET A 201 9.21 -3.97 0.99
C MET A 201 8.09 -3.69 0.00
N MET A 202 8.09 -4.35 -1.16
CA MET A 202 7.08 -4.07 -2.17
C MET A 202 6.83 -5.21 -3.15
N ASN A 203 5.64 -5.17 -3.75
CA ASN A 203 5.25 -5.95 -4.91
C ASN A 203 4.83 -4.99 -6.04
N PRO A 204 5.77 -4.51 -6.87
CA PRO A 204 5.47 -3.59 -7.95
C PRO A 204 4.48 -4.20 -8.96
N PRO A 205 3.72 -3.37 -9.70
CA PRO A 205 2.89 -3.85 -10.80
C PRO A 205 3.70 -4.69 -11.80
N PHE A 206 3.27 -5.92 -12.08
CA PHE A 206 3.98 -6.87 -12.95
C PHE A 206 3.91 -6.55 -14.45
N GLY A 207 3.10 -5.58 -14.85
CA GLY A 207 2.96 -5.17 -16.24
C GLY A 207 2.36 -3.78 -16.36
N GLY A 208 2.21 -3.33 -17.60
CA GLY A 208 1.75 -1.98 -17.93
C GLY A 208 2.90 -1.07 -18.31
N SER A 209 2.56 -0.03 -19.07
CA SER A 209 3.48 0.99 -19.53
C SER A 209 3.09 2.36 -19.00
N GLU A 210 4.10 3.17 -18.73
CA GLU A 210 3.92 4.55 -18.29
C GLU A 210 4.08 5.53 -19.47
N LEU A 211 3.53 6.73 -19.28
CA LEU A 211 3.62 7.81 -20.26
C LEU A 211 5.06 8.30 -20.44
N GLU A 212 5.41 8.83 -21.61
CA GLU A 212 6.76 9.37 -21.88
C GLU A 212 7.16 10.49 -20.91
N THR A 213 6.20 11.29 -20.46
CA THR A 213 6.42 12.34 -19.44
C THR A 213 6.90 11.75 -18.12
N ILE A 214 6.36 10.60 -17.70
CA ILE A 214 6.78 9.87 -16.50
C ILE A 214 8.17 9.27 -16.70
N LYS A 215 8.46 8.72 -17.89
CA LYS A 215 9.81 8.18 -18.19
C LYS A 215 10.89 9.25 -18.13
N ASN A 216 10.56 10.51 -18.41
CA ASN A 216 11.52 11.62 -18.33
C ASN A 216 12.02 11.93 -16.91
N ASN A 217 11.31 11.46 -15.89
CA ASN A 217 11.73 11.53 -14.47
C ASN A 217 12.91 10.61 -14.14
N PHE A 218 13.33 9.77 -15.08
CA PHE A 218 14.43 8.83 -14.92
C PHE A 218 15.65 9.23 -15.76
N PRO A 219 16.87 8.90 -15.31
CA PRO A 219 18.07 8.92 -16.14
C PRO A 219 17.84 8.22 -17.47
N ALA A 220 18.42 8.74 -18.57
CA ALA A 220 18.19 8.23 -19.93
C ALA A 220 18.46 6.73 -20.04
N GLU A 221 19.48 6.24 -19.33
CA GLU A 221 19.91 4.86 -19.26
C GLU A 221 18.96 3.93 -18.45
N LEU A 222 18.06 4.51 -17.63
CA LEU A 222 17.06 3.79 -16.82
C LEU A 222 15.62 3.98 -17.32
N ARG A 223 15.39 4.70 -18.42
CA ARG A 223 14.05 4.90 -18.98
C ARG A 223 13.53 3.62 -19.60
N SER A 224 12.58 2.96 -18.95
CA SER A 224 11.93 1.75 -19.45
C SER A 224 10.48 2.01 -19.85
N SER A 225 9.97 1.21 -20.79
CA SER A 225 8.52 1.09 -21.04
C SER A 225 7.81 0.21 -20.02
N GLU A 226 8.55 -0.61 -19.27
CA GLU A 226 8.00 -1.54 -18.29
C GLU A 226 7.93 -0.89 -16.90
N THR A 227 6.74 -0.89 -16.32
CA THR A 227 6.49 -0.27 -15.01
C THR A 227 7.37 -0.86 -13.90
N ALA A 228 7.54 -2.19 -13.87
CA ALA A 228 8.37 -2.87 -12.87
C ALA A 228 9.85 -2.41 -12.89
N ASP A 229 10.41 -2.12 -14.08
CA ASP A 229 11.78 -1.63 -14.20
C ASP A 229 11.93 -0.23 -13.59
N LEU A 230 10.94 0.65 -13.82
CA LEU A 230 10.92 2.00 -13.27
C LEU A 230 10.82 1.97 -11.74
N PHE A 231 10.01 1.07 -11.18
CA PHE A 231 9.96 0.86 -9.73
C PHE A 231 11.31 0.40 -9.17
N MET A 232 12.00 -0.54 -9.84
CA MET A 232 13.36 -0.93 -9.43
C MET A 232 14.34 0.25 -9.43
N ALA A 233 14.26 1.13 -10.43
CA ALA A 233 15.03 2.36 -10.43
C ALA A 233 14.67 3.24 -9.23
N VAL A 234 13.38 3.47 -8.93
CA VAL A 234 12.99 4.27 -7.76
C VAL A 234 13.53 3.68 -6.45
N ILE A 235 13.45 2.36 -6.25
CA ILE A 235 13.98 1.70 -5.05
C ILE A 235 15.46 2.05 -4.85
N MET A 236 16.27 1.99 -5.91
CA MET A 236 17.71 2.30 -5.83
C MET A 236 17.98 3.74 -5.37
N TYR A 237 17.12 4.70 -5.73
CA TYR A 237 17.26 6.10 -5.31
C TYR A 237 16.64 6.38 -3.93
N ARG A 238 15.70 5.54 -3.48
CA ARG A 238 14.97 5.69 -2.20
C ARG A 238 15.54 4.85 -1.06
N LEU A 239 16.53 4.00 -1.31
CA LEU A 239 17.19 3.20 -0.27
C LEU A 239 18.31 4.01 0.39
N LYS A 240 18.34 4.02 1.73
CA LYS A 240 19.49 4.57 2.47
C LYS A 240 20.73 3.70 2.29
N GLU A 241 21.90 4.27 2.57
CA GLU A 241 23.13 3.49 2.70
C GLU A 241 22.96 2.41 3.79
N ASN A 242 23.38 1.18 3.51
CA ASN A 242 23.16 -0.02 4.33
C ASN A 242 21.67 -0.41 4.53
N GLY A 243 20.75 0.19 3.79
CA GLY A 243 19.35 -0.22 3.76
C GLY A 243 19.17 -1.59 3.10
N ARG A 244 18.00 -2.21 3.31
CA ARG A 244 17.68 -3.55 2.79
C ARG A 244 16.31 -3.60 2.10
N VAL A 245 16.22 -4.46 1.09
CA VAL A 245 15.05 -4.53 0.20
C VAL A 245 14.52 -5.94 0.12
N GLY A 246 13.20 -6.07 0.20
CA GLY A 246 12.46 -7.27 -0.20
C GLY A 246 11.47 -6.91 -1.30
N VAL A 247 11.76 -7.32 -2.53
CA VAL A 247 10.94 -6.98 -3.70
C VAL A 247 10.52 -8.24 -4.46
N ILE A 248 9.24 -8.30 -4.83
CA ILE A 248 8.69 -9.37 -5.67
C ILE A 248 8.72 -8.89 -7.12
N LEU A 249 9.37 -9.64 -8.00
CA LEU A 249 9.51 -9.28 -9.41
C LEU A 249 9.09 -10.45 -10.31
N PRO A 250 8.55 -10.18 -11.51
CA PRO A 250 8.30 -11.21 -12.50
C PRO A 250 9.63 -11.74 -13.09
N ASP A 251 9.63 -13.01 -13.51
CA ASP A 251 10.80 -13.66 -14.15
C ASP A 251 11.37 -12.85 -15.33
N GLY A 252 10.51 -12.10 -16.03
CA GLY A 252 10.91 -11.22 -17.14
C GLY A 252 11.95 -10.15 -16.76
N PHE A 253 12.05 -9.75 -15.48
CA PHE A 253 13.11 -8.85 -15.01
C PHE A 253 14.49 -9.53 -15.06
N LEU A 254 14.57 -10.78 -14.62
CA LEU A 254 15.83 -11.54 -14.55
C LEU A 254 16.37 -11.86 -15.95
N PHE A 255 15.50 -12.25 -16.89
CA PHE A 255 15.92 -12.69 -18.22
C PHE A 255 15.88 -11.60 -19.30
N GLY A 256 15.18 -10.49 -19.06
CA GLY A 256 15.06 -9.43 -20.05
C GLY A 256 16.37 -8.66 -20.29
N GLU A 257 16.45 -8.04 -21.47
CA GLU A 257 17.61 -7.29 -21.95
C GLU A 257 17.36 -5.77 -21.97
N GLY A 258 18.33 -4.99 -22.43
CA GLY A 258 18.23 -3.53 -22.57
C GLY A 258 18.35 -2.81 -21.22
N VAL A 259 17.31 -2.05 -20.84
CA VAL A 259 17.28 -1.30 -19.57
C VAL A 259 17.39 -2.25 -18.37
N LYS A 260 16.80 -3.44 -18.45
CA LYS A 260 16.94 -4.48 -17.42
C LYS A 260 18.39 -4.91 -17.22
N THR A 261 19.18 -5.01 -18.29
CA THR A 261 20.62 -5.30 -18.19
C THR A 261 21.34 -4.20 -17.43
N ARG A 262 20.99 -2.93 -17.66
CA ARG A 262 21.56 -1.79 -16.92
C ARG A 262 21.16 -1.81 -15.45
N LEU A 263 19.89 -2.06 -15.14
CA LEU A 263 19.41 -2.19 -13.76
C LEU A 263 20.12 -3.35 -13.05
N LYS A 264 20.24 -4.51 -13.67
CA LYS A 264 20.98 -5.66 -13.13
C LYS A 264 22.46 -5.35 -12.90
N GLN A 265 23.10 -4.64 -13.82
CA GLN A 265 24.49 -4.21 -13.64
C GLN A 265 24.62 -3.30 -12.41
N LYS A 266 23.76 -2.28 -12.26
CA LYS A 266 23.76 -1.42 -11.06
C LYS A 266 23.47 -2.20 -9.78
N LEU A 267 22.55 -3.17 -9.80
CA LEU A 267 22.30 -4.04 -8.64
C LEU A 267 23.52 -4.84 -8.19
N VAL A 268 24.42 -5.21 -9.10
CA VAL A 268 25.64 -5.98 -8.78
C VAL A 268 26.80 -5.06 -8.42
N ASP A 269 26.91 -3.90 -9.07
CA ASP A 269 28.03 -2.98 -8.89
C ASP A 269 27.87 -2.06 -7.66
N GLU A 270 26.63 -1.62 -7.39
CA GLU A 270 26.32 -0.59 -6.39
C GLU A 270 25.53 -1.14 -5.19
N PHE A 271 24.94 -2.33 -5.32
CA PHE A 271 24.16 -2.98 -4.27
C PHE A 271 24.67 -4.41 -4.03
N ASN A 272 24.22 -5.02 -2.93
CA ASN A 272 24.54 -6.41 -2.62
C ASN A 272 23.30 -7.30 -2.86
N LEU A 273 23.14 -7.82 -4.08
CA LEU A 273 22.12 -8.82 -4.40
C LEU A 273 22.55 -10.20 -3.86
N HIS A 274 22.36 -10.43 -2.57
CA HIS A 274 22.84 -11.63 -1.89
C HIS A 274 21.89 -12.84 -1.97
N THR A 275 20.61 -12.65 -2.30
CA THR A 275 19.61 -13.74 -2.28
C THR A 275 18.50 -13.51 -3.31
N ILE A 276 18.16 -14.58 -4.05
CA ILE A 276 16.99 -14.64 -4.94
C ILE A 276 16.19 -15.88 -4.55
N ILE A 277 14.90 -15.70 -4.28
CA ILE A 277 13.97 -16.79 -3.94
C ILE A 277 12.99 -16.94 -5.09
N ARG A 278 12.91 -18.13 -5.68
CA ARG A 278 11.91 -18.43 -6.71
C ARG A 278 10.65 -18.96 -6.05
N LEU A 279 9.53 -18.26 -6.27
CA LEU A 279 8.23 -18.65 -5.74
C LEU A 279 7.52 -19.64 -6.68
N PRO A 280 6.76 -20.61 -6.15
CA PRO A 280 5.91 -21.48 -6.97
C PRO A 280 4.86 -20.68 -7.75
N HIS A 281 4.48 -21.17 -8.93
CA HIS A 281 3.46 -20.52 -9.79
C HIS A 281 2.10 -20.30 -9.13
N SER A 282 1.76 -21.12 -8.14
CA SER A 282 0.48 -21.05 -7.44
C SER A 282 0.37 -19.88 -6.46
N VAL A 283 1.48 -19.22 -6.11
CA VAL A 283 1.47 -18.17 -5.06
C VAL A 283 0.59 -16.99 -5.44
N PHE A 284 0.54 -16.63 -6.73
CA PHE A 284 -0.30 -15.54 -7.24
C PHE A 284 -1.46 -16.04 -8.12
N ALA A 285 -1.78 -17.34 -8.08
CA ALA A 285 -2.92 -17.87 -8.81
C ALA A 285 -4.25 -17.44 -8.13
N PRO A 286 -5.33 -17.17 -8.88
CA PRO A 286 -5.47 -17.25 -10.36
C PRO A 286 -4.97 -16.01 -11.13
N TYR A 287 -4.38 -15.02 -10.46
CA TYR A 287 -4.12 -13.68 -11.01
C TYR A 287 -2.99 -13.63 -12.04
N THR A 288 -2.03 -14.57 -12.03
CA THR A 288 -0.93 -14.61 -13.01
C THR A 288 -0.98 -15.82 -13.93
N GLY A 289 -1.17 -15.60 -15.23
CA GLY A 289 -0.90 -16.56 -16.30
C GLY A 289 0.52 -16.45 -16.88
N ILE A 290 1.49 -15.91 -16.13
CA ILE A 290 2.85 -15.66 -16.63
C ILE A 290 3.53 -17.03 -16.84
N HIS A 291 3.66 -17.41 -18.11
CA HIS A 291 4.26 -18.66 -18.56
C HIS A 291 5.78 -18.68 -18.27
N THR A 292 6.23 -19.55 -17.39
CA THR A 292 7.58 -20.12 -17.50
C THR A 292 7.51 -21.24 -18.51
N ARG A 293 8.13 -21.06 -19.67
CA ARG A 293 8.51 -22.21 -20.49
C ARG A 293 9.63 -22.94 -19.74
N SER A 294 9.39 -24.22 -19.46
CA SER A 294 10.38 -25.20 -19.02
C SER A 294 11.59 -25.24 -19.93
#